data_AF-A0A7X7FL18-F1
#
_entry.id   AF-A0A7X7FL18-F1
#
_cell.length_a   1.000
_cell.length_b   1.000
_cell.length_c   1.000
_cell.angle_alpha   90.00
_cell.angle_beta   90.00
_cell.angle_gamma   90.00
#
_symmetry.space_group_name_H-M   'P 1'
#
loop_
_entity.id
_entity.type
_entity.pdbx_description
1 polymer ?
#
loop_
_entity_poly.entity_id
_entity_poly.type
_entity_poly.pdbx_seq_one_letter_code
_entity_poly.pdbx_strand_id
1 'polypeptide(L)' 'MTTGTVIVKGIVHGKTIELEREPGMPEGQVVSVVLRPVLPPGEGLHRSFGAWAEDAESLDQFVQDVYRDREDDRPEPRP' A
#
# COMPACT_ATOMS: atom_id res chain seq x y z
N MET A 1 8.61 3.75 -28.57
CA MET A 1 9.09 2.80 -27.53
C MET A 1 8.56 3.31 -26.21
N THR A 2 7.59 2.63 -25.62
CA THR A 2 6.92 3.12 -24.41
C THR A 2 7.76 2.73 -23.20
N THR A 3 8.66 3.62 -22.79
CA THR A 3 9.50 3.47 -21.60
C THR A 3 8.67 3.74 -20.34
N GLY A 4 7.64 2.93 -20.10
CA GLY A 4 6.73 3.06 -18.97
C GLY A 4 6.81 1.84 -18.05
N THR A 5 6.78 2.06 -16.74
CA THR A 5 6.61 0.97 -15.77
C THR A 5 5.23 0.35 -15.94
N VAL A 6 5.18 -0.92 -16.35
CA VAL A 6 3.94 -1.69 -16.46
C VAL A 6 3.76 -2.52 -15.21
N ILE A 7 2.66 -2.29 -14.48
CA ILE A 7 2.27 -3.11 -13.33
C ILE A 7 1.10 -3.99 -13.76
N VAL A 8 1.30 -5.30 -13.74
CA VAL A 8 0.31 -6.32 -14.09
C VAL A 8 0.31 -7.36 -12.99
N LYS A 9 -0.89 -7.81 -12.61
CA LYS A 9 -1.06 -8.93 -11.67
C LYS A 9 -0.96 -10.25 -12.41
N GLY A 10 -0.48 -11.26 -11.71
CA GLY A 10 -0.38 -12.61 -12.25
C GLY A 10 -0.08 -13.63 -11.18
N ILE A 11 -0.15 -14.89 -11.58
CA ILE A 11 0.10 -16.05 -10.73
C ILE A 11 1.49 -16.61 -11.07
N VAL A 12 2.31 -16.83 -10.05
CA VAL A 12 3.66 -17.38 -10.22
C VAL A 12 3.59 -18.91 -10.26
N HIS A 13 4.06 -19.50 -11.36
CA HIS A 13 4.19 -20.94 -11.58
C HIS A 13 5.67 -21.28 -11.79
N GLY A 14 6.41 -21.50 -10.70
CA GLY A 14 7.85 -21.74 -10.75
C GLY A 14 8.61 -20.54 -11.34
N LYS A 15 9.05 -20.65 -12.60
CA LYS A 15 9.80 -19.58 -13.32
C LYS A 15 8.92 -18.78 -14.29
N THR A 16 7.65 -19.15 -14.44
CA THR A 16 6.70 -18.51 -15.35
C THR A 16 5.69 -17.71 -14.53
N ILE A 17 5.29 -16.54 -15.03
CA ILE A 17 4.21 -15.74 -14.44
C ILE A 17 3.06 -15.70 -15.45
N GLU A 18 1.91 -16.26 -15.08
CA GLU A 18 0.68 -16.17 -15.86
C GLU A 18 0.02 -14.83 -15.54
N LEU A 19 0.03 -13.92 -16.52
CA LEU A 19 -0.48 -12.56 -16.34
C LEU A 19 -2.00 -12.51 -16.55
N GLU A 20 -2.71 -11.77 -15.72
CA GLU A 20 -4.17 -11.56 -15.85
C GLU A 20 -4.54 -10.75 -17.10
N ARG A 21 -3.59 -10.02 -17.68
CA ARG A 21 -3.74 -9.21 -18.90
C ARG A 21 -2.44 -9.11 -19.67
N GLU A 22 -2.54 -8.82 -20.96
CA GLU A 22 -1.37 -8.61 -21.82
C GLU A 22 -0.54 -7.39 -21.35
N PRO A 23 0.79 -7.54 -21.25
CA PRO A 23 1.68 -6.46 -20.81
C PRO A 23 1.99 -5.43 -21.90
N GLY A 24 1.53 -5.65 -23.14
CA GLY A 24 1.81 -4.77 -24.29
C GLY A 24 3.29 -4.72 -24.71
N MET A 25 4.07 -5.72 -24.31
CA MET A 25 5.49 -5.84 -24.66
C MET A 25 5.67 -6.85 -25.80
N PRO A 26 6.61 -6.61 -26.73
CA PRO A 26 7.02 -7.59 -27.73
C PRO A 26 7.38 -8.95 -27.14
N GLU A 27 6.99 -10.02 -27.84
CA GLU A 27 7.40 -11.37 -27.49
C GLU A 27 8.94 -11.52 -27.54
N GLY A 28 9.51 -12.25 -26.59
CA GLY A 28 10.96 -12.46 -26.49
C GLY A 28 11.75 -11.30 -25.86
N GLN A 29 11.10 -10.20 -25.48
CA GLN A 29 11.79 -9.10 -24.78
C GLN A 29 12.22 -9.52 -23.37
N VAL A 30 13.53 -9.35 -23.09
CA VAL A 30 14.07 -9.56 -21.74
C VAL A 30 13.66 -8.41 -20.83
N VAL A 31 13.12 -8.74 -19.65
CA VAL A 31 12.63 -7.77 -18.67
C VAL A 31 13.19 -8.06 -17.28
N SER A 32 13.31 -7.02 -16.45
CA SER A 32 13.51 -7.16 -15.01
C SER A 32 12.16 -7.18 -14.29
N VAL A 33 11.96 -8.11 -13.37
CA VAL A 33 10.69 -8.31 -12.66
C VAL A 33 10.87 -7.99 -11.18
N VAL A 34 9.92 -7.24 -10.61
CA VAL A 34 9.80 -7.02 -9.16
C VAL A 34 8.54 -7.72 -8.67
N LEU A 35 8.70 -8.73 -7.81
CA LEU A 35 7.58 -9.48 -7.25
C LEU A 35 7.09 -8.82 -5.97
N ARG A 36 5.78 -8.59 -5.88
CA ARG A 36 5.10 -8.14 -4.66
C ARG A 36 3.92 -9.08 -4.39
N PRO A 37 3.83 -9.72 -3.20
CA PRO A 37 2.67 -10.52 -2.87
C PRO A 37 1.42 -9.64 -2.87
N VAL A 38 0.37 -10.10 -3.54
CA VAL A 38 -0.94 -9.44 -3.48
C VAL A 38 -1.59 -9.87 -2.17
N LEU A 39 -1.82 -8.90 -1.30
CA LEU A 39 -2.55 -9.14 -0.05
C LEU A 39 -4.06 -9.24 -0.36
N PRO A 40 -4.79 -10.16 0.30
CA PRO A 40 -6.25 -10.13 0.29
C PRO A 40 -6.78 -8.75 0.70
N PRO A 41 -7.97 -8.34 0.22
CA PRO A 41 -8.61 -7.14 0.71
C PRO A 41 -8.70 -7.14 2.24
N GLY A 42 -8.32 -6.02 2.88
CA GLY A 42 -8.34 -5.88 4.34
C GLY A 42 -7.16 -6.48 5.10
N GLU A 43 -6.33 -7.32 4.47
CA GLU A 43 -5.16 -7.94 5.14
C GLU A 43 -4.14 -6.89 5.59
N GLY A 44 -3.96 -5.80 4.83
CA GLY A 44 -3.12 -4.68 5.27
C GLY A 44 -3.66 -3.97 6.51
N LEU A 45 -4.98 -3.85 6.63
CA LEU A 45 -5.63 -3.31 7.84
C LEU A 45 -5.48 -4.27 9.00
N HIS A 46 -5.68 -5.58 8.76
CA HIS A 46 -5.52 -6.61 9.77
C HIS A 46 -4.12 -6.62 10.37
N ARG A 47 -3.09 -6.47 9.53
CA ARG A 47 -1.69 -6.35 9.98
C ARG A 47 -1.38 -5.07 10.74
N SER A 48 -2.16 -4.01 10.52
CA SER A 48 -1.96 -2.71 11.14
C SER A 48 -2.77 -2.54 12.44
N PHE A 49 -3.84 -3.32 12.63
CA PHE A 49 -4.64 -3.26 13.85
C PHE A 49 -3.82 -3.69 15.06
N GLY A 50 -3.88 -2.89 16.11
CA GLY A 50 -3.11 -3.14 17.34
C GLY A 50 -1.61 -2.84 17.21
N ALA A 51 -1.14 -2.22 16.12
CA ALA A 51 0.27 -1.83 15.97
C ALA A 51 0.78 -0.90 17.09
N TRP A 52 -0.13 -0.23 17.80
CA TRP A 52 0.14 0.64 18.95
C TRP A 52 -0.30 0.04 20.28
N ALA A 53 -0.71 -1.23 20.32
CA ALA A 53 -1.24 -1.85 21.53
C ALA A 53 -0.23 -1.89 22.68
N GLU A 54 1.06 -2.05 22.35
CA GLU A 54 2.16 -2.08 23.32
C GLU A 54 2.64 -0.68 23.75
N ASP A 55 2.13 0.39 23.12
CA ASP A 55 2.54 1.77 23.37
C ASP A 55 1.33 2.73 23.39
N ALA A 56 0.37 2.39 24.24
CA ALA A 56 -0.87 3.15 24.39
C ALA A 56 -0.62 4.58 24.91
N GLU A 57 0.37 4.78 25.78
CA GLU A 57 0.69 6.09 26.34
C GLU A 57 1.19 7.06 25.25
N SER A 58 2.06 6.60 24.35
CA SER A 58 2.52 7.44 23.23
C SER A 58 1.42 7.69 22.20
N LEU A 59 0.48 6.75 22.04
CA LEU A 59 -0.70 6.96 21.18
C LEU A 59 -1.57 8.11 21.69
N ASP A 60 -1.83 8.18 23.00
CA ASP A 60 -2.64 9.24 23.61
C ASP A 60 -1.98 10.62 23.41
N GLN A 61 -0.67 10.72 23.63
CA GLN A 61 0.08 11.96 23.41
C GLN A 61 0.02 12.38 21.93
N PHE A 62 0.24 11.44 21.00
CA PHE A 62 0.17 11.69 19.57
C PHE A 62 -1.21 12.22 19.15
N VAL A 63 -2.29 11.62 19.66
CA VAL A 63 -3.65 12.05 19.37
C VAL A 63 -3.90 13.48 19.86
N GLN A 64 -3.44 13.83 21.07
CA GLN A 64 -3.56 15.19 21.59
C GLN A 64 -2.80 16.22 20.74
N ASP A 65 -1.61 15.87 20.28
CA ASP A 65 -0.81 16.76 19.43
C ASP A 65 -1.48 16.99 18.07
N VAL A 66 -2.07 15.95 17.46
CA VAL A 66 -2.87 16.08 16.23
C VAL A 66 -4.09 17.00 16.43
N TYR A 67 -4.75 16.95 17.58
CA TYR A 67 -5.87 17.86 17.87
C TYR A 67 -5.41 19.31 18.00
N ARG A 68 -4.30 19.54 18.69
CA ARG A 68 -3.70 20.88 18.87
C ARG A 68 -3.35 21.50 17.51
N ASP A 69 -2.68 20.74 16.65
CA ASP A 69 -2.31 21.18 15.31
C ASP A 69 -3.53 21.52 14.45
N ARG A 70 -4.63 20.76 14.60
CA ARG A 70 -5.88 21.02 13.87
C ARG A 70 -6.64 22.23 14.37
N GLU A 71 -6.58 22.52 15.67
CA GLU A 71 -7.23 23.71 16.25
C GLU A 71 -6.65 25.01 15.64
N ASP A 72 -5.35 25.01 15.34
CA ASP A 72 -4.66 26.15 14.73
C ASP A 72 -4.96 26.31 13.22
N ASP A 73 -5.10 25.21 12.48
CA ASP A 73 -5.28 25.24 11.01
C ASP A 73 -6.75 25.20 10.53
N ARG A 74 -7.64 24.56 11.28
CA ARG A 74 -9.05 24.41 10.92
C ARG A 74 -9.93 24.27 12.17
N PRO A 75 -10.50 25.37 12.68
CA PRO A 75 -11.35 25.31 13.86
C PRO A 75 -12.52 24.34 13.64
N GLU A 76 -12.70 23.42 14.59
CA GLU A 76 -13.84 22.48 14.62
C GLU A 76 -15.16 23.29 14.58
N PRO A 77 -16.16 22.86 13.77
CA PRO A 77 -17.46 23.51 13.77
C PRO A 77 -18.09 23.38 15.15
N ARG A 78 -18.38 24.54 15.78
CA ARG A 78 -19.11 24.60 17.04
C ARG A 78 -20.56 24.12 16.84
N PRO A 79 -21.16 23.45 17.85
CA PRO A 79 -22.53 22.96 17.76
C PRO A 79 -23.55 24.07 17.51
#